data_AF-A0A7S0S811-F1
#
_entry.id   AF-A0A7S0S811-F1
#
_cell.length_a   1.000
_cell.length_b   1.000
_cell.length_c   1.000
_cell.angle_alpha   90.00
_cell.angle_beta   90.00
_cell.angle_gamma   90.00
#
_symmetry.space_group_name_H-M   'P 1'
#
loop_
_entity.id
_entity.type
_entity.pdbx_description
1 polymer ?
#
loop_
_entity_poly.entity_id
_entity_poly.type
_entity_poly.pdbx_seq_one_letter_code
_entity_poly.pdbx_strand_id
1 'polypeptide(L)'
;AQGAQGVGEGESREPEDNDAGAGAKPPPPAKKGKVRPPKFTTVDHLLGPEGIAHVANVIPEKFAEIAKGPGHELGDFARLMGLYRDWTRKMYPYTTHEEVMLKVKRLSKTREMRACVREIKERERIE
;
A
#
# COMPACT_ATOMS: atom_id res chain seq x y z
N ALA A 1 -54.83 -38.12 20.18
CA ALA A 1 -54.23 -39.30 19.52
C ALA A 1 -53.27 -38.83 18.42
N GLN A 2 -52.39 -39.70 17.93
CA GLN A 2 -51.32 -39.39 16.98
C GLN A 2 -51.81 -39.44 15.52
N GLY A 3 -50.96 -38.94 14.60
CA GLY A 3 -50.98 -39.27 13.16
C GLY A 3 -51.37 -38.10 12.24
N ALA A 4 -50.88 -38.02 10.99
CA ALA A 4 -49.78 -38.72 10.33
C ALA A 4 -49.37 -37.94 9.04
N GLN A 5 -48.28 -38.34 8.39
CA GLN A 5 -47.75 -37.71 7.15
C GLN A 5 -48.32 -38.34 5.85
N GLY A 6 -48.13 -37.66 4.71
CA GLY A 6 -48.41 -38.12 3.32
C GLY A 6 -49.08 -37.01 2.50
N VAL A 7 -48.51 -36.30 1.52
CA VAL A 7 -47.54 -36.56 0.41
C VAL A 7 -48.18 -37.23 -0.83
N GLY A 8 -47.98 -36.60 -2.01
CA GLY A 8 -48.50 -36.97 -3.35
C GLY A 8 -49.46 -35.89 -3.89
N GLU A 9 -49.07 -34.98 -4.80
CA GLU A 9 -48.78 -35.17 -6.24
C GLU A 9 -49.96 -35.85 -6.99
N GLY A 10 -50.55 -35.30 -8.05
CA GLY A 10 -50.41 -33.99 -8.73
C GLY A 10 -51.01 -34.11 -10.15
N GLU A 11 -51.60 -33.05 -10.72
CA GLU A 11 -51.93 -33.03 -12.16
C GLU A 11 -52.01 -31.60 -12.73
N SER A 12 -51.41 -31.40 -13.90
CA SER A 12 -51.21 -30.10 -14.56
C SER A 12 -52.36 -29.74 -15.52
N ARG A 13 -52.58 -28.43 -15.76
CA ARG A 13 -53.18 -27.87 -17.00
C ARG A 13 -53.00 -26.34 -17.08
N GLU A 14 -51.98 -25.93 -17.83
CA GLU A 14 -51.91 -24.66 -18.60
C GLU A 14 -52.68 -24.87 -19.94
N PRO A 15 -52.97 -23.86 -20.83
CA PRO A 15 -52.31 -22.57 -21.09
C PRO A 15 -53.32 -21.37 -21.06
N GLU A 16 -53.19 -20.16 -21.65
CA GLU A 16 -52.38 -19.61 -22.75
C GLU A 16 -51.87 -18.16 -22.55
N ASP A 17 -50.59 -17.96 -22.91
CA ASP A 17 -49.97 -16.87 -23.70
C ASP A 17 -50.72 -15.54 -23.94
N ASN A 18 -50.10 -14.41 -23.53
CA ASN A 18 -50.02 -13.22 -24.40
C ASN A 18 -48.90 -12.23 -24.03
N ASP A 19 -48.14 -11.86 -25.07
CA ASP A 19 -47.49 -10.58 -25.38
C ASP A 19 -46.25 -10.05 -24.61
N ALA A 20 -45.13 -10.13 -25.33
CA ALA A 20 -44.06 -9.13 -25.52
C ALA A 20 -43.60 -8.22 -24.36
N GLY A 21 -42.38 -8.48 -23.88
CA GLY A 21 -41.65 -7.57 -22.98
C GLY A 21 -40.14 -7.82 -22.94
N ALA A 22 -39.44 -7.64 -24.07
CA ALA A 22 -38.00 -7.91 -24.18
C ALA A 22 -37.14 -6.94 -23.32
N GLY A 23 -36.93 -7.29 -22.05
CA GLY A 23 -36.16 -6.52 -21.07
C GLY A 23 -34.87 -7.22 -20.63
N ALA A 24 -33.96 -7.53 -21.55
CA ALA A 24 -32.66 -8.11 -21.23
C ALA A 24 -31.82 -7.13 -20.39
N LYS A 25 -31.85 -7.29 -19.05
CA LYS A 25 -31.00 -6.52 -18.13
C LYS A 25 -29.54 -6.77 -18.48
N PRO A 26 -28.71 -5.73 -18.67
CA PRO A 26 -27.29 -5.92 -18.93
C PRO A 26 -26.65 -6.66 -17.75
N PRO A 27 -25.70 -7.58 -18.00
CA PRO A 27 -25.01 -8.27 -16.92
C PRO A 27 -24.32 -7.24 -16.01
N PRO A 28 -24.36 -7.43 -14.68
CA PRO A 28 -23.74 -6.48 -13.77
C PRO A 28 -22.25 -6.35 -14.10
N PRO A 29 -21.69 -5.12 -14.12
CA PRO A 29 -20.30 -4.92 -14.52
C PRO A 29 -19.39 -5.76 -13.65
N ALA A 30 -18.59 -6.61 -14.29
CA ALA A 30 -17.64 -7.48 -13.61
C ALA A 30 -16.79 -6.62 -12.67
N LYS A 31 -16.94 -6.84 -11.36
CA LYS A 31 -16.23 -6.08 -10.33
C LYS A 31 -14.73 -6.30 -10.55
N LYS A 32 -14.06 -5.32 -11.18
CA LYS A 32 -12.62 -5.36 -11.42
C LYS A 32 -11.94 -5.73 -10.11
N GLY A 33 -11.30 -6.89 -10.08
CA GLY A 33 -10.77 -7.48 -8.85
C GLY A 33 -9.88 -6.45 -8.15
N LYS A 34 -10.11 -6.23 -6.86
CA LYS A 34 -9.38 -5.20 -6.10
C LYS A 34 -7.90 -5.59 -6.08
N VAL A 35 -7.12 -4.97 -6.97
CA VAL A 35 -5.70 -5.26 -7.16
C VAL A 35 -5.01 -5.09 -5.82
N ARG A 36 -4.46 -6.19 -5.30
CA ARG A 36 -3.76 -6.16 -4.02
C ARG A 36 -2.45 -5.39 -4.22
N PRO A 37 -2.12 -4.42 -3.35
CA PRO A 37 -0.86 -3.71 -3.48
C PRO A 37 0.32 -4.71 -3.33
N PRO A 38 1.45 -4.45 -4.02
CA PRO A 38 2.62 -5.30 -3.93
C PRO A 38 3.11 -5.40 -2.48
N LYS A 39 3.71 -6.52 -2.11
CA LYS A 39 4.25 -6.70 -0.76
C LYS A 39 5.49 -5.82 -0.59
N PHE A 40 5.53 -5.05 0.49
CA PHE A 40 6.75 -4.34 0.89
C PHE A 40 7.85 -5.34 1.29
N THR A 41 9.02 -5.22 0.68
CA THR A 41 10.15 -6.16 0.74
C THR A 41 11.47 -5.43 1.03
N THR A 42 12.45 -6.15 1.58
CA THR A 42 13.78 -5.57 1.81
C THR A 42 14.48 -5.22 0.50
N VAL A 43 14.43 -6.12 -0.49
CA VAL A 43 15.15 -5.98 -1.76
C VAL A 43 14.57 -4.85 -2.61
N ASP A 44 13.28 -4.93 -2.96
CA ASP A 44 12.71 -4.03 -3.97
C ASP A 44 12.46 -2.60 -3.45
N HIS A 45 12.27 -2.44 -2.13
CA HIS A 45 11.85 -1.16 -1.53
C HIS A 45 12.95 -0.54 -0.65
N LEU A 46 13.53 -1.28 0.30
CA LEU A 46 14.52 -0.73 1.24
C LEU A 46 15.93 -0.63 0.66
N LEU A 47 16.32 -1.60 -0.16
CA LEU A 47 17.58 -1.64 -0.90
C LEU A 47 17.41 -1.23 -2.37
N GLY A 48 16.18 -0.91 -2.79
CA GLY A 48 15.87 -0.34 -4.09
C GLY A 48 16.38 1.10 -4.24
N PRO A 49 16.25 1.70 -5.45
CA PRO A 49 16.80 3.03 -5.75
C PRO A 49 16.24 4.14 -4.87
N GLU A 50 14.94 4.12 -4.58
CA GLU A 50 14.27 5.07 -3.66
C GLU A 50 14.32 4.58 -2.19
N GLY A 51 15.20 3.64 -1.87
CA GLY A 51 15.35 3.01 -0.57
C GLY A 51 16.15 3.84 0.44
N ILE A 52 16.91 3.18 1.31
CA ILE A 52 17.67 3.85 2.37
C ILE A 52 18.84 4.68 1.85
N ALA A 53 19.42 4.32 0.70
CA ALA A 53 20.46 5.11 0.05
C ALA A 53 19.96 6.50 -0.37
N HIS A 54 18.68 6.62 -0.76
CA HIS A 54 18.06 7.91 -1.06
C HIS A 54 17.99 8.82 0.18
N VAL A 55 17.78 8.25 1.38
CA VAL A 55 17.80 9.01 2.64
C VAL A 55 19.19 9.56 2.93
N ALA A 56 20.23 8.73 2.80
CA ALA A 56 21.60 9.15 3.08
C ALA A 56 22.09 10.20 2.09
N ASN A 57 21.80 10.03 0.80
CA ASN A 57 22.40 10.86 -0.24
C ASN A 57 21.56 12.12 -0.55
N VAL A 58 20.22 12.01 -0.63
CA VAL A 58 19.37 13.07 -1.22
C VAL A 58 18.70 13.95 -0.17
N ILE A 59 18.38 13.42 1.02
CA ILE A 59 17.69 14.20 2.06
C ILE A 59 18.60 15.28 2.67
N PRO A 60 19.90 15.05 2.98
CA PRO A 60 20.78 16.09 3.51
C PRO A 60 20.96 17.27 2.55
N GLU A 61 21.23 16.99 1.27
CA GLU A 61 21.36 18.02 0.21
C GLU A 61 20.10 18.89 0.12
N LYS A 62 18.93 18.25 -0.05
CA LYS A 62 17.65 18.97 -0.13
C LYS A 62 17.26 19.68 1.15
N PHE A 63 17.67 19.16 2.30
CA PHE A 63 17.44 19.84 3.56
C PHE A 63 18.30 21.09 3.67
N ALA A 64 19.57 21.04 3.25
CA ALA A 64 20.45 22.22 3.22
C ALA A 64 19.92 23.34 2.30
N GLU A 65 19.28 22.99 1.17
CA GLU A 65 18.64 23.96 0.26
C GLU A 65 17.43 24.68 0.87
N ILE A 66 16.61 23.98 1.67
CA ILE A 66 15.33 24.50 2.18
C ILE A 66 15.39 24.97 3.65
N ALA A 67 16.47 24.64 4.37
CA ALA A 67 16.63 25.00 5.77
C ALA A 67 16.83 26.51 5.95
N LYS A 68 16.32 27.05 7.07
CA LYS A 68 16.48 28.47 7.43
C LYS A 68 17.46 28.69 8.57
N GLY A 69 17.76 27.65 9.35
CA GLY A 69 18.74 27.70 10.43
C GLY A 69 18.20 28.31 11.73
N PRO A 70 19.06 28.95 12.54
CA PRO A 70 18.70 29.45 13.87
C PRO A 70 17.41 30.29 13.89
N GLY A 71 16.61 30.09 14.94
CA GLY A 71 15.31 30.74 15.10
C GLY A 71 14.16 30.16 14.26
N HIS A 72 14.43 29.22 13.36
CA HIS A 72 13.41 28.58 12.51
C HIS A 72 13.21 27.07 12.80
N GLU A 73 13.76 26.58 13.91
CA GLU A 73 13.88 25.16 14.29
C GLU A 73 12.61 24.34 14.07
N LEU A 74 11.45 24.80 14.57
CA LEU A 74 10.17 24.10 14.38
C LEU A 74 9.76 24.01 12.91
N GLY A 75 10.04 25.06 12.13
CA GLY A 75 9.78 25.09 10.69
C GLY A 75 10.77 24.21 9.92
N ASP A 76 12.03 24.16 10.33
CA ASP A 76 13.06 23.28 9.75
C ASP A 76 12.75 21.80 10.05
N PHE A 77 12.32 21.48 11.27
CA PHE A 77 11.80 20.16 11.60
C PHE A 77 10.58 19.78 10.73
N ALA A 78 9.64 20.71 10.52
CA ALA A 78 8.49 20.47 9.63
C ALA A 78 8.92 20.24 8.16
N ARG A 79 9.91 20.99 7.66
CA ARG A 79 10.52 20.79 6.34
C ARG A 79 11.18 19.42 6.21
N LEU A 80 11.99 19.04 7.20
CA LEU A 80 12.66 17.73 7.26
C LEU A 80 11.63 16.58 7.27
N MET A 81 10.58 16.67 8.10
CA MET A 81 9.50 15.69 8.12
C MET A 81 8.72 15.63 6.79
N GLY A 82 8.63 16.75 6.06
CA GLY A 82 8.13 16.77 4.67
C GLY A 82 8.96 15.88 3.74
N LEU A 83 10.29 16.05 3.74
CA LEU A 83 11.20 15.23 2.93
C LEU A 83 11.06 13.72 3.22
N TYR A 84 10.97 13.34 4.50
CA TYR A 84 10.75 11.94 4.90
C TYR A 84 9.38 11.39 4.46
N ARG A 85 8.32 12.20 4.51
CA ARG A 85 6.98 11.82 4.04
C ARG A 85 6.98 11.59 2.53
N ASP A 86 7.58 12.49 1.76
CA ASP A 86 7.66 12.37 0.31
C ASP A 86 8.54 11.19 -0.12
N TRP A 87 9.67 10.96 0.55
CA TRP A 87 10.48 9.75 0.38
C TRP A 87 9.66 8.47 0.59
N THR A 88 8.92 8.34 1.70
CA THR A 88 8.09 7.14 1.93
C THR A 88 7.00 6.96 0.87
N ARG A 89 6.43 8.05 0.34
CA ARG A 89 5.42 7.98 -0.74
C ARG A 89 6.03 7.53 -2.07
N LYS A 90 7.25 7.96 -2.39
CA LYS A 90 7.97 7.50 -3.59
C LYS A 90 8.35 6.02 -3.48
N MET A 91 8.91 5.61 -2.34
CA MET A 91 9.32 4.22 -2.12
C MET A 91 8.12 3.26 -2.12
N TYR A 92 6.99 3.64 -1.53
CA TYR A 92 5.81 2.78 -1.45
C TYR A 92 4.50 3.60 -1.38
N PRO A 93 3.86 3.91 -2.52
CA PRO A 93 2.71 4.82 -2.58
C PRO A 93 1.39 4.21 -2.09
N TYR A 94 1.39 2.94 -1.66
CA TYR A 94 0.15 2.19 -1.36
C TYR A 94 -0.31 2.28 0.11
N THR A 95 0.39 3.00 0.98
CA THR A 95 -0.05 3.25 2.36
C THR A 95 0.53 4.55 2.92
N THR A 96 0.18 4.90 4.16
CA THR A 96 0.65 6.12 4.83
C THR A 96 2.14 6.05 5.21
N HIS A 97 2.74 7.22 5.42
CA HIS A 97 4.11 7.36 5.90
C HIS A 97 4.37 6.50 7.16
N GLU A 98 3.47 6.56 8.13
CA GLU A 98 3.58 5.88 9.42
C GLU A 98 3.62 4.35 9.25
N GLU A 99 2.76 3.80 8.37
CA GLU A 99 2.78 2.39 8.04
C GLU A 99 4.05 1.95 7.30
N VAL A 100 4.57 2.79 6.39
CA VAL A 100 5.87 2.52 5.75
C VAL A 100 6.98 2.51 6.80
N MET A 101 7.02 3.48 7.71
CA MET A 101 8.02 3.55 8.79
C MET A 101 7.95 2.33 9.73
N LEU A 102 6.77 1.77 10.00
CA LEU A 102 6.63 0.51 10.73
C LEU A 102 7.19 -0.70 9.96
N LYS A 103 7.05 -0.74 8.64
CA LYS A 103 7.65 -1.79 7.78
C LYS A 103 9.18 -1.64 7.72
N VAL A 104 9.69 -0.42 7.57
CA VAL A 104 11.12 -0.07 7.66
C VAL A 104 11.69 -0.53 9.01
N LYS A 105 11.04 -0.17 10.13
CA LYS A 105 11.45 -0.58 11.50
C LYS A 105 11.44 -2.10 11.72
N ARG A 106 10.58 -2.83 11.01
CA ARG A 106 10.55 -4.31 11.05
C ARG A 106 11.72 -4.92 10.29
N LEU A 107 12.04 -4.38 9.12
CA LEU A 107 13.05 -4.91 8.21
C LEU A 107 14.48 -4.37 8.46
N SER A 108 14.65 -3.32 9.28
CA SER A 108 15.96 -2.86 9.77
C SER A 108 16.77 -3.94 10.51
N LYS A 109 16.08 -4.98 10.99
CA LYS A 109 16.67 -6.16 11.65
C LYS A 109 17.13 -7.26 10.68
N THR A 110 17.06 -7.08 9.37
CA THR A 110 17.61 -8.02 8.38
C THR A 110 19.14 -7.90 8.28
N ARG A 111 19.83 -8.93 7.77
CA ARG A 111 21.31 -8.95 7.69
C ARG A 111 21.80 -8.02 6.59
N GLU A 112 21.08 -8.01 5.49
CA GLU A 112 21.26 -7.22 4.27
C GLU A 112 21.13 -5.73 4.58
N MET A 113 20.05 -5.34 5.27
CA MET A 113 19.84 -3.95 5.69
C MET A 113 20.91 -3.47 6.68
N ARG A 114 21.36 -4.32 7.63
CA ARG A 114 22.51 -4.00 8.49
C ARG A 114 23.83 -3.89 7.74
N ALA A 115 24.00 -4.60 6.63
CA ALA A 115 25.19 -4.50 5.79
C ALA A 115 25.20 -3.16 5.03
N CYS A 116 24.12 -2.85 4.31
CA CYS A 116 23.95 -1.59 3.59
C CYS A 116 24.12 -0.36 4.52
N VAL A 117 23.51 -0.35 5.71
CA VAL A 117 23.67 0.76 6.67
C VAL A 117 25.11 0.89 7.19
N ARG A 118 25.89 -0.20 7.29
CA ARG A 118 27.32 -0.11 7.63
C ARG A 118 28.15 0.45 6.49
N GLU A 119 27.86 0.03 5.26
CA GLU A 119 28.52 0.51 4.04
C GLU A 119 28.33 2.01 3.83
N ILE A 120 27.09 2.50 3.98
CA ILE A 120 26.77 3.94 3.95
C ILE A 120 27.59 4.70 5.00
N LYS A 121 27.60 4.23 6.25
CA LYS A 121 28.35 4.88 7.35
C LYS A 121 29.87 4.83 7.18
N GLU A 122 30.38 3.79 6.53
CA GLU A 122 31.81 3.67 6.26
C GLU A 122 32.23 4.64 5.15
N ARG A 123 31.39 4.84 4.13
CA ARG A 123 31.60 5.88 3.12
C ARG A 123 31.61 7.28 3.75
N GLU A 124 30.59 7.61 4.56
CA GLU A 124 30.48 8.87 5.33
C GLU A 124 31.64 9.10 6.32
N ARG A 125 32.50 8.10 6.57
CA ARG A 125 33.69 8.21 7.45
C ARG A 125 34.98 8.48 6.68
N ILE A 126 35.00 8.17 5.38
CA ILE A 126 36.17 8.27 4.50
C ILE A 126 36.16 9.60 3.73
N GLU A 127 34.95 10.13 3.47
CA GLU A 127 34.67 11.46 2.93
C GLU A 127 34.90 12.58 3.97
#